data_AF-Q10CT6-F1
#
_entry.id   AF-Q10CT6-F1
#
_cell.length_a   1.000
_cell.length_b   1.000
_cell.length_c   1.000
_cell.angle_alpha   90.00
_cell.angle_beta   90.00
_cell.angle_gamma   90.00
#
_symmetry.space_group_name_H-M   'P 1'
#
loop_
_entity.id
_entity.type
_entity.pdbx_description
1 polymer ?
#
loop_
_entity_poly.entity_id
_entity_poly.type
_entity_poly.pdbx_seq_one_letter_code
_entity_poly.pdbx_strand_id
1 'polypeptide(L)'
;MEEKGASPAAAAATSGEPGAAAGTMKVVVAVDASEESLNALSWALDNVIGRRAGAVSVVVVHAQHGPDHFVYPVAAHAIAYAPASAIESMRKAQEEISRKVVSRALDVCKQREVSATGAIVEGDAKEAICQAVEEMHADMLVLGSRGLGKIKRAFLGSVSDYLVHHACCPVLVVKPTKAHDK
;
A
#
# COMPACT_ATOMS: atom_id res chain seq x y z
N MET A 1 21.23 49.27 54.00
CA MET A 1 22.42 48.46 53.64
C MET A 1 21.90 47.18 53.03
N GLU A 2 22.16 46.78 51.80
CA GLU A 2 22.85 47.28 50.61
C GLU A 2 22.13 46.49 49.49
N GLU A 3 21.45 47.15 48.55
CA GLU A 3 21.93 47.51 47.21
C GLU A 3 22.36 46.33 46.30
N LYS A 4 21.81 46.38 45.08
CA LYS A 4 22.22 45.76 43.80
C LYS A 4 21.81 44.30 43.56
N GLY A 5 21.27 43.94 42.39
CA GLY A 5 21.33 44.62 41.09
C GLY A 5 20.12 44.32 40.21
N ALA A 6 19.81 45.31 39.39
CA ALA A 6 18.85 45.26 38.32
C ALA A 6 19.46 44.68 37.03
N SER A 7 18.53 44.26 36.17
CA SER A 7 18.54 44.35 34.70
C SER A 7 18.86 43.11 33.86
N PRO A 8 18.22 43.02 32.66
CA PRO A 8 17.85 41.79 31.98
C PRO A 8 18.74 41.49 30.77
N ALA A 9 18.73 40.25 30.32
CA ALA A 9 19.23 39.83 29.01
C ALA A 9 18.70 38.41 28.76
N ALA A 10 18.30 37.98 27.58
CA ALA A 10 18.03 38.63 26.31
C ALA A 10 17.16 37.64 25.53
N ALA A 11 16.32 38.15 24.64
CA ALA A 11 15.69 37.33 23.62
C ALA A 11 16.76 36.61 22.79
N ALA A 12 16.57 35.30 22.60
CA ALA A 12 17.04 34.62 21.40
C ALA A 12 15.91 33.69 20.96
N ALA A 13 15.08 34.23 20.07
CA ALA A 13 14.36 33.42 19.12
C ALA A 13 15.41 32.61 18.34
N THR A 14 15.52 31.31 18.60
CA THR A 14 16.16 30.42 17.65
C THR A 14 15.13 30.10 16.60
N SER A 15 15.14 30.97 15.59
CA SER A 15 14.75 30.72 14.21
C SER A 15 14.86 29.25 13.87
N GLY A 16 13.75 28.70 13.35
CA GLY A 16 13.68 27.32 12.91
C GLY A 16 14.81 26.98 11.94
N GLU A 17 15.29 25.75 12.05
CA GLU A 17 15.76 25.08 10.85
C GLU A 17 14.54 24.97 9.92
N PRO A 18 14.65 25.45 8.67
CA PRO A 18 13.64 25.17 7.66
C PRO A 18 13.51 23.65 7.61
N GLY A 19 12.33 23.15 8.00
CA GLY A 19 12.00 21.73 7.87
C GLY A 19 12.44 21.28 6.48
N ALA A 20 13.12 20.12 6.44
CA ALA A 20 13.52 19.44 5.22
C ALA A 20 12.47 19.71 4.15
N ALA A 21 12.87 20.36 3.04
CA ALA A 21 11.99 20.79 1.96
C ALA A 21 10.91 19.74 1.78
N ALA A 22 9.65 20.08 2.11
CA ALA A 22 8.60 19.10 2.36
C ALA A 22 8.50 18.14 1.18
N GLY A 23 9.15 16.98 1.32
CA GLY A 23 9.28 16.02 0.24
C GLY A 23 7.90 15.52 -0.11
N THR A 24 7.66 15.27 -1.39
CA THR A 24 6.44 14.61 -1.84
C THR A 24 6.33 13.28 -1.10
N MET A 25 5.33 13.15 -0.22
CA MET A 25 5.10 11.94 0.56
C MET A 25 4.72 10.81 -0.39
N LYS A 26 5.42 9.68 -0.33
CA LYS A 26 5.15 8.51 -1.17
C LYS A 26 4.24 7.53 -0.45
N VAL A 27 3.03 7.38 -0.96
CA VAL A 27 2.03 6.45 -0.44
C VAL A 27 1.93 5.26 -1.39
N VAL A 28 2.27 4.07 -0.87
CA VAL A 28 2.06 2.81 -1.58
C VAL A 28 0.71 2.23 -1.16
N VAL A 29 -0.12 1.87 -2.12
CA VAL A 29 -1.41 1.22 -1.87
C VAL A 29 -1.38 -0.18 -2.47
N ALA A 30 -1.43 -1.22 -1.63
CA ALA A 30 -1.48 -2.57 -2.13
C ALA A 30 -2.93 -2.98 -2.46
N VAL A 31 -3.14 -3.47 -3.68
CA VAL A 31 -4.44 -3.87 -4.20
C VAL A 31 -4.42 -5.30 -4.72
N ASP A 32 -5.59 -5.93 -4.71
CA ASP A 32 -5.86 -7.23 -5.30
C ASP A 32 -7.18 -7.17 -6.08
N ALA A 33 -7.68 -8.32 -6.53
CA ALA A 33 -8.94 -8.39 -7.26
C ALA A 33 -10.20 -8.17 -6.38
N SER A 34 -10.03 -7.90 -5.08
CA SER A 34 -11.15 -7.74 -4.14
C SER A 34 -11.73 -6.33 -4.12
N GLU A 35 -13.00 -6.22 -3.73
CA GLU A 35 -13.63 -4.90 -3.52
C GLU A 35 -13.10 -4.22 -2.26
N GLU A 36 -12.68 -4.99 -1.25
CA GLU A 36 -12.13 -4.48 0.00
C GLU A 36 -10.84 -3.69 -0.22
N SER A 37 -9.96 -4.14 -1.11
CA SER A 37 -8.73 -3.42 -1.42
C SER A 37 -8.98 -2.15 -2.24
N LEU A 38 -9.95 -2.17 -3.17
CA LEU A 38 -10.37 -0.98 -3.91
C LEU A 38 -11.11 0.04 -3.04
N ASN A 39 -11.89 -0.43 -2.07
CA ASN A 39 -12.50 0.42 -1.05
C ASN A 39 -11.44 1.06 -0.15
N ALA A 40 -10.37 0.32 0.19
CA ALA A 40 -9.24 0.87 0.93
C ALA A 40 -8.53 1.98 0.14
N LEU A 41 -8.28 1.76 -1.15
CA LEU A 41 -7.75 2.78 -2.06
C LEU A 41 -8.65 4.01 -2.10
N SER A 42 -9.95 3.83 -2.37
CA SER A 42 -10.92 4.94 -2.43
C SER A 42 -10.95 5.73 -1.12
N TRP A 43 -10.98 5.04 0.01
CA TRP A 43 -10.98 5.67 1.32
C TRP A 43 -9.71 6.48 1.57
N ALA A 44 -8.54 5.94 1.21
CA ALA A 44 -7.26 6.64 1.36
C ALA A 44 -7.16 7.86 0.46
N LEU A 45 -7.66 7.76 -0.78
CA LEU A 45 -7.78 8.89 -1.69
C LEU A 45 -8.65 10.00 -1.08
N ASP A 46 -9.82 9.66 -0.56
CA ASP A 46 -10.77 10.65 -0.04
C ASP A 46 -10.33 11.27 1.31
N ASN A 47 -9.60 10.52 2.15
CA ASN A 47 -9.33 10.93 3.53
C ASN A 47 -7.89 11.34 3.81
N VAL A 48 -6.92 10.79 3.09
CA VAL A 48 -5.48 11.00 3.32
C VAL A 48 -4.87 11.81 2.19
N ILE A 49 -5.08 11.38 0.95
CA ILE A 49 -4.34 11.87 -0.22
C ILE A 49 -4.99 13.11 -0.83
N GLY A 50 -6.32 13.12 -1.01
CA GLY A 50 -7.04 14.18 -1.72
C GLY A 50 -6.89 15.56 -1.08
N ARG A 51 -6.69 15.62 0.23
CA ARG A 51 -6.38 16.88 0.95
C ARG A 51 -4.96 17.42 0.69
N ARG A 52 -4.10 16.63 0.03
CA ARG A 52 -2.66 16.87 -0.19
C ARG A 52 -2.21 16.46 -1.59
N ALA A 53 -3.09 16.40 -2.59
CA ALA A 53 -2.80 15.78 -3.89
C ALA A 53 -1.57 16.36 -4.62
N GLY A 54 -1.17 17.61 -4.35
CA GLY A 54 0.05 18.23 -4.88
C GLY A 54 1.35 17.91 -4.13
N ALA A 55 1.26 17.24 -2.98
CA ALA A 55 2.39 16.90 -2.09
C ALA A 55 2.48 15.39 -1.82
N VAL A 56 1.71 14.57 -2.54
CA VAL A 56 1.67 13.11 -2.37
C VAL A 56 1.85 12.42 -3.72
N SER A 57 2.74 11.45 -3.78
CA SER A 57 2.90 10.53 -4.91
C SER A 57 2.28 9.19 -4.52
N VAL A 58 1.35 8.69 -5.35
CA VAL A 58 0.68 7.42 -5.10
C VAL A 58 1.24 6.35 -6.03
N VAL A 59 1.60 5.20 -5.46
CA VAL A 59 1.95 4.00 -6.23
C VAL A 59 1.00 2.88 -5.84
N VAL A 60 0.25 2.37 -6.82
CA VAL A 60 -0.61 1.20 -6.67
C VAL A 60 0.24 -0.05 -6.93
N VAL A 61 0.30 -0.96 -5.98
CA VAL A 61 1.05 -2.22 -6.10
C VAL A 61 0.09 -3.41 -6.10
N HIS A 62 0.28 -4.33 -7.04
CA HIS A 62 -0.36 -5.63 -7.04
C HIS A 62 0.69 -6.74 -7.00
N ALA A 63 0.55 -7.68 -6.05
CA ALA A 63 1.41 -8.85 -5.99
C ALA A 63 0.86 -9.96 -6.89
N GLN A 64 1.68 -10.36 -7.87
CA GLN A 64 1.45 -11.48 -8.75
C GLN A 64 2.24 -12.69 -8.22
N HIS A 65 1.57 -13.82 -8.03
CA HIS A 65 2.23 -15.06 -7.63
C HIS A 65 3.20 -15.51 -8.73
N GLY A 66 4.45 -15.81 -8.38
CA GLY A 66 5.34 -16.52 -9.28
C GLY A 66 4.88 -17.97 -9.48
N PRO A 67 5.26 -18.63 -10.60
CA PRO A 67 4.96 -20.04 -10.84
C PRO A 67 5.47 -20.96 -9.72
N ASP A 68 6.50 -20.54 -8.99
CA ASP A 68 7.14 -21.31 -7.92
C ASP A 68 6.41 -21.20 -6.56
N HIS A 69 5.47 -20.27 -6.40
CA HIS A 69 4.90 -19.92 -5.09
C HIS A 69 3.56 -20.60 -4.76
N PHE A 70 2.96 -21.33 -5.71
CA PHE A 70 1.71 -22.08 -5.50
C PHE A 70 1.91 -23.58 -5.23
N VAL A 71 3.16 -23.97 -5.05
CA VAL A 71 3.54 -25.33 -5.35
C VAL A 71 3.59 -26.16 -4.08
N TYR A 72 2.42 -26.65 -3.66
CA TYR A 72 2.39 -27.87 -2.83
C TYR A 72 3.21 -28.96 -3.52
N PRO A 73 3.94 -29.83 -2.80
CA PRO A 73 4.86 -30.80 -3.40
C PRO A 73 4.23 -31.65 -4.51
N VAL A 74 2.91 -31.90 -4.44
CA VAL A 74 2.15 -32.61 -5.48
C VAL A 74 1.94 -31.77 -6.77
N ALA A 75 1.66 -30.48 -6.64
CA ALA A 75 1.52 -29.56 -7.77
C ALA A 75 2.87 -29.27 -8.46
N ALA A 76 3.99 -29.36 -7.73
CA ALA A 76 5.35 -29.17 -8.27
C ALA A 76 5.64 -30.15 -9.38
N HIS A 77 5.35 -31.42 -9.08
CA HIS A 77 5.55 -32.50 -10.02
C HIS A 77 4.67 -32.31 -11.25
N ALA A 78 3.41 -31.88 -11.11
CA ALA A 78 2.54 -31.65 -12.26
C ALA A 78 3.03 -30.50 -13.17
N ILE A 79 3.53 -29.40 -12.59
CA ILE A 79 4.07 -28.26 -13.36
C ILE A 79 5.39 -28.65 -14.03
N ALA A 80 6.24 -29.46 -13.39
CA ALA A 80 7.51 -29.92 -13.95
C ALA A 80 7.36 -30.75 -15.24
N TYR A 81 6.22 -31.42 -15.43
CA TYR A 81 5.90 -32.17 -16.66
C TYR A 81 4.99 -31.40 -17.64
N ALA A 82 4.61 -30.16 -17.32
CA ALA A 82 3.79 -29.36 -18.21
C ALA A 82 4.63 -28.89 -19.43
N PRO A 83 4.04 -28.86 -20.64
CA PRO A 83 4.73 -28.30 -21.80
C PRO A 83 4.98 -26.81 -21.57
N ALA A 84 6.13 -26.31 -22.05
CA ALA A 84 6.53 -24.91 -21.89
C ALA A 84 5.45 -23.92 -22.40
N SER A 85 4.69 -24.29 -23.44
CA SER A 85 3.58 -23.50 -23.96
C SER A 85 2.41 -23.37 -22.98
N ALA A 86 2.13 -24.38 -22.15
CA ALA A 86 1.10 -24.31 -21.12
C ALA A 86 1.53 -23.39 -19.97
N ILE A 87 2.79 -23.49 -19.53
CA ILE A 87 3.37 -22.60 -18.51
C ILE A 87 3.32 -21.15 -19.00
N GLU A 88 3.74 -20.89 -20.23
CA GLU A 88 3.71 -19.55 -20.84
C GLU A 88 2.28 -19.01 -20.97
N SER A 89 1.31 -19.85 -21.33
CA SER A 89 -0.10 -19.47 -21.41
C SER A 89 -0.65 -19.07 -20.03
N MET A 90 -0.34 -19.84 -18.98
CA MET A 90 -0.72 -19.52 -17.60
C MET A 90 -0.10 -18.21 -17.14
N ARG A 91 1.19 -17.99 -17.43
CA ARG A 91 1.91 -16.75 -17.13
C ARG A 91 1.24 -15.54 -17.77
N LYS A 92 0.93 -15.62 -19.08
CA LYS A 92 0.23 -14.55 -19.80
C LYS A 92 -1.16 -14.27 -19.26
N ALA A 93 -1.93 -15.31 -18.94
CA ALA A 93 -3.27 -15.15 -18.36
C ALA A 93 -3.19 -14.44 -17.00
N GLN A 94 -2.20 -14.78 -16.19
CA GLN A 94 -1.97 -14.16 -14.89
C GLN A 94 -1.53 -12.69 -15.03
N GLU A 95 -0.59 -12.40 -15.93
CA GLU A 95 -0.19 -11.01 -16.25
C GLU A 95 -1.38 -10.16 -16.72
N GLU A 96 -2.28 -10.74 -17.52
CA GLU A 96 -3.49 -10.04 -17.95
C GLU A 96 -4.42 -9.73 -16.77
N ILE A 97 -4.60 -10.67 -15.84
CA ILE A 97 -5.39 -10.45 -14.61
C ILE A 97 -4.74 -9.34 -13.77
N SER A 98 -3.43 -9.42 -13.52
CA SER A 98 -2.67 -8.42 -12.76
C SER A 98 -2.80 -7.03 -13.38
N ARG A 99 -2.68 -6.94 -14.71
CA ARG A 99 -2.85 -5.68 -15.45
C ARG A 99 -4.26 -5.12 -15.29
N LYS A 100 -5.29 -5.96 -15.31
CA LYS A 100 -6.69 -5.53 -15.08
C LYS A 100 -6.90 -5.00 -13.66
N VAL A 101 -6.31 -5.64 -12.65
CA VAL A 101 -6.37 -5.18 -11.25
C VAL A 101 -5.74 -3.80 -11.10
N VAL A 102 -4.50 -3.63 -11.58
CA VAL A 102 -3.79 -2.35 -11.52
C VAL A 102 -4.51 -1.27 -12.33
N SER A 103 -4.97 -1.58 -13.55
CA SER A 103 -5.74 -0.65 -14.38
C SER A 103 -6.99 -0.15 -13.67
N ARG A 104 -7.77 -1.07 -13.06
CA ARG A 104 -8.98 -0.72 -12.31
C ARG A 104 -8.68 0.22 -11.15
N ALA A 105 -7.59 -0.02 -10.41
CA ALA A 105 -7.17 0.85 -9.32
C ALA A 105 -6.68 2.23 -9.81
N LEU A 106 -5.95 2.29 -10.93
CA LEU A 106 -5.56 3.56 -11.55
C LEU A 106 -6.76 4.37 -12.05
N ASP A 107 -7.80 3.71 -12.57
CA ASP A 107 -9.04 4.38 -12.95
C ASP A 107 -9.73 5.04 -11.73
N VAL A 108 -9.70 4.39 -10.57
CA VAL A 108 -10.21 4.98 -9.31
C VAL A 108 -9.39 6.22 -8.91
N CYS A 109 -8.06 6.16 -9.03
CA CYS A 109 -7.20 7.32 -8.76
C CYS A 109 -7.51 8.49 -9.70
N LYS A 110 -7.69 8.18 -11.00
CA LYS A 110 -8.02 9.17 -12.03
C LYS A 110 -9.39 9.83 -11.79
N GLN A 111 -10.39 9.06 -11.36
CA GLN A 111 -11.71 9.60 -10.99
C GLN A 111 -11.67 10.56 -9.79
N ARG A 112 -10.59 10.54 -9.00
CA ARG A 112 -10.33 11.46 -7.89
C ARG A 112 -9.29 12.53 -8.21
N GLU A 113 -8.90 12.64 -9.49
CA GLU A 113 -7.88 13.60 -9.96
C GLU A 113 -6.53 13.45 -9.24
N VAL A 114 -6.20 12.24 -8.78
CA VAL A 114 -4.92 11.92 -8.13
C VAL A 114 -3.97 11.28 -9.12
N SER A 115 -2.76 11.84 -9.24
CA SER A 115 -1.68 11.25 -10.03
C SER A 115 -1.15 10.00 -9.33
N ALA A 116 -1.22 8.86 -10.01
CA ALA A 116 -0.77 7.58 -9.50
C ALA A 116 -0.05 6.77 -10.59
N THR A 117 0.93 5.97 -10.18
CA THR A 117 1.56 4.95 -11.03
C THR A 117 1.18 3.55 -10.55
N GLY A 118 1.27 2.56 -11.44
CA GLY A 118 0.97 1.17 -11.13
C GLY A 118 2.23 0.31 -11.22
N ALA A 119 2.38 -0.62 -10.29
CA ALA A 119 3.45 -1.62 -10.27
C ALA A 119 2.86 -3.02 -10.01
N ILE A 120 3.38 -4.00 -10.74
CA ILE A 120 3.12 -5.42 -10.49
C ILE A 120 4.43 -5.99 -9.94
N VAL A 121 4.36 -6.65 -8.80
CA VAL A 121 5.52 -7.27 -8.14
C VAL A 121 5.32 -8.77 -8.11
N GLU A 122 6.39 -9.54 -8.34
CA GLU A 122 6.31 -11.01 -8.41
C GLU A 122 6.74 -11.65 -7.09
N GLY A 123 6.03 -12.67 -6.63
CA GLY A 123 6.39 -13.46 -5.44
C GLY A 123 5.24 -13.72 -4.47
N ASP A 124 5.57 -14.10 -3.23
CA ASP A 124 4.58 -14.10 -2.13
C ASP A 124 4.10 -12.69 -1.89
N ALA A 125 2.80 -12.49 -1.73
CA ALA A 125 2.26 -11.14 -1.51
C ALA A 125 2.85 -10.47 -0.26
N LYS A 126 3.19 -11.21 0.80
CA LYS A 126 3.73 -10.64 2.04
C LYS A 126 5.14 -10.08 1.82
N GLU A 127 6.01 -10.91 1.24
CA GLU A 127 7.42 -10.59 1.05
C GLU A 127 7.60 -9.57 -0.10
N ALA A 128 6.94 -9.80 -1.23
CA ALA A 128 7.05 -8.93 -2.40
C ALA A 128 6.55 -7.51 -2.10
N ILE A 129 5.48 -7.35 -1.31
CA ILE A 129 5.00 -6.02 -0.92
C ILE A 129 5.97 -5.37 0.08
N CYS A 130 6.51 -6.10 1.06
CA CYS A 130 7.55 -5.56 1.96
C CYS A 130 8.75 -5.03 1.17
N GLN A 131 9.29 -5.84 0.26
CA GLN A 131 10.42 -5.47 -0.58
C GLN A 131 10.10 -4.25 -1.45
N ALA A 132 8.94 -4.24 -2.10
CA ALA A 132 8.54 -3.13 -2.96
C ALA A 132 8.42 -1.81 -2.20
N VAL A 133 7.86 -1.85 -0.98
CA VAL A 133 7.73 -0.68 -0.09
C VAL A 133 9.10 -0.15 0.32
N GLU A 134 10.06 -1.02 0.60
CA GLU A 134 11.44 -0.66 0.94
C GLU A 134 12.17 -0.06 -0.27
N GLU A 135 12.15 -0.73 -1.43
CA GLU A 135 12.78 -0.28 -2.67
C GLU A 135 12.23 1.05 -3.17
N MET A 136 10.92 1.28 -2.99
CA MET A 136 10.29 2.54 -3.36
C MET A 136 10.53 3.64 -2.33
N HIS A 137 11.09 3.35 -1.15
CA HIS A 137 11.18 4.29 -0.03
C HIS A 137 9.81 4.90 0.31
N ALA A 138 8.82 4.03 0.54
CA ALA A 138 7.47 4.49 0.86
C ALA A 138 7.39 5.10 2.26
N ASP A 139 6.71 6.25 2.37
CA ASP A 139 6.43 6.90 3.66
C ASP A 139 5.21 6.29 4.37
N MET A 140 4.35 5.60 3.61
CA MET A 140 3.17 4.91 4.14
C MET A 140 2.73 3.79 3.20
N LEU A 141 2.32 2.67 3.79
CA LEU A 141 1.65 1.56 3.11
C LEU A 141 0.17 1.54 3.47
N VAL A 142 -0.71 1.46 2.47
CA VAL A 142 -2.16 1.35 2.65
C VAL A 142 -2.65 -0.02 2.17
N LEU A 143 -3.45 -0.67 3.00
CA LEU A 143 -3.98 -2.02 2.77
C LEU A 143 -5.47 -2.07 3.10
N GLY A 144 -6.22 -2.92 2.40
CA GLY A 144 -7.52 -3.37 2.89
C GLY A 144 -7.36 -4.41 4.00
N SER A 145 -8.38 -4.56 4.85
CA SER A 145 -8.57 -5.78 5.66
C SER A 145 -9.62 -6.67 5.03
N ARG A 146 -9.42 -7.99 5.06
CA ARG A 146 -10.44 -8.96 4.63
C ARG A 146 -11.65 -8.89 5.57
N GLY A 147 -12.83 -8.65 5.00
CA GLY A 147 -14.10 -8.93 5.67
C GLY A 147 -14.60 -10.30 5.24
N LEU A 148 -14.44 -11.35 6.04
CA LEU A 148 -15.04 -12.67 5.78
C LEU A 148 -16.58 -12.64 5.95
N GLY A 149 -17.27 -11.77 5.20
CA GLY A 149 -18.73 -11.65 5.19
C GLY A 149 -19.37 -11.37 6.56
N LYS A 150 -20.45 -12.10 6.88
CA LYS A 150 -21.33 -11.92 8.06
C LYS A 150 -20.68 -12.20 9.42
N ILE A 151 -19.41 -12.60 9.49
CA ILE A 151 -18.73 -12.86 10.75
C ILE A 151 -18.41 -11.50 11.39
N LYS A 152 -19.01 -11.25 12.57
CA LYS A 152 -19.08 -9.95 13.27
C LYS A 152 -17.74 -9.35 13.75
N ARG A 153 -16.59 -9.87 13.33
CA ARG A 153 -15.26 -9.36 13.70
C ARG A 153 -14.41 -9.13 12.46
N ALA A 154 -13.89 -7.91 12.31
CA ALA A 154 -12.88 -7.60 11.32
C ALA A 154 -11.58 -8.31 11.74
N PHE A 155 -11.26 -9.41 11.07
CA PHE A 155 -9.96 -10.06 11.21
C PHE A 155 -9.02 -9.44 10.18
N LEU A 156 -7.78 -9.16 10.58
CA LEU A 156 -6.74 -8.87 9.61
C LEU A 156 -6.56 -10.10 8.72
N GLY A 157 -6.49 -9.89 7.40
CA GLY A 157 -6.12 -10.95 6.49
C GLY A 157 -4.65 -11.31 6.72
N SER A 158 -4.25 -12.55 6.45
CA SER A 158 -2.84 -13.00 6.60
C SER A 158 -1.79 -12.12 5.90
N VAL A 159 -2.14 -11.39 4.83
CA VAL A 159 -1.24 -10.43 4.18
C VAL A 159 -1.17 -9.13 4.97
N SER A 160 -2.32 -8.53 5.30
CA SER A 160 -2.39 -7.30 6.09
C SER A 160 -1.78 -7.48 7.49
N ASP A 161 -2.05 -8.61 8.13
CA ASP A 161 -1.48 -8.98 9.42
C ASP A 161 0.05 -9.07 9.37
N TYR A 162 0.58 -9.76 8.35
CA TYR A 162 2.03 -9.82 8.16
C TYR A 162 2.64 -8.43 7.94
N LEU A 163 2.08 -7.64 7.03
CA LEU A 163 2.62 -6.34 6.63
C LEU A 163 2.61 -5.34 7.78
N VAL A 164 1.59 -5.35 8.65
CA VAL A 164 1.54 -4.50 9.86
C VAL A 164 2.73 -4.76 10.78
N HIS A 165 3.26 -5.98 10.80
CA HIS A 165 4.39 -6.34 11.67
C HIS A 165 5.77 -6.23 10.98
N HIS A 166 5.83 -6.25 9.64
CA HIS A 166 7.11 -6.40 8.91
C HIS A 166 7.40 -5.30 7.89
N ALA A 167 6.44 -4.44 7.53
CA ALA A 167 6.71 -3.34 6.60
C ALA A 167 7.68 -2.33 7.24
N CYS A 168 8.60 -1.80 6.44
CA CYS A 168 9.59 -0.82 6.91
C CYS A 168 9.01 0.58 7.14
N CYS A 169 7.72 0.79 6.89
CA CYS A 169 7.04 2.08 6.99
C CYS A 169 5.69 1.96 7.72
N PRO A 170 5.10 3.09 8.17
CA PRO A 170 3.76 3.11 8.76
C PRO A 170 2.70 2.44 7.87
N VAL A 171 1.91 1.55 8.46
CA VAL A 171 0.85 0.82 7.77
C VAL A 171 -0.54 1.31 8.18
N LEU A 172 -1.34 1.70 7.19
CA LEU A 172 -2.75 2.02 7.33
C LEU A 172 -3.59 0.85 6.81
N VAL A 173 -4.32 0.20 7.72
CA VAL A 173 -5.30 -0.82 7.34
C VAL A 173 -6.71 -0.23 7.35
N VAL A 174 -7.35 -0.24 6.19
CA VAL A 174 -8.73 0.24 6.02
C VAL A 174 -9.70 -0.93 6.18
N LYS A 175 -10.60 -0.78 7.16
CA LYS A 175 -11.69 -1.74 7.37
C LYS A 175 -12.77 -1.60 6.29
N PRO A 176 -13.47 -2.68 5.92
CA PRO A 176 -14.66 -2.57 5.08
C PRO A 176 -15.65 -1.61 5.74
N THR A 177 -16.04 -0.57 5.01
CA THR A 177 -17.21 0.21 5.37
C THR A 177 -18.42 -0.65 5.00
N LYS A 178 -19.33 -0.87 5.95
CA LYS A 178 -20.66 -1.34 5.56
C LYS A 178 -21.18 -0.29 4.61
N ALA A 179 -21.65 -0.69 3.42
CA ALA A 179 -22.58 0.16 2.70
C ALA A 179 -23.67 0.52 3.72
N HIS A 180 -23.82 1.81 4.02
CA HIS A 180 -25.05 2.25 4.63
C HIS A 180 -26.10 2.00 3.56
N ASP A 181 -26.79 0.85 3.63
CA ASP A 181 -28.08 0.69 3.00
C ASP A 181 -28.91 1.89 3.50
N LYS A 182 -29.09 2.84 2.59
CA LYS A 182 -29.95 4.01 2.78
C LYS A 182 -31.33 3.65 2.24
#